data_AF-A0A7X1YBI1-F1
#
_entry.id   AF-A0A7X1YBI1-F1
#
_cell.length_a   1.000
_cell.length_b   1.000
_cell.length_c   1.000
_cell.angle_alpha   90.00
_cell.angle_beta   90.00
_cell.angle_gamma   90.00
#
_symmetry.space_group_name_H-M   'P 1'
#
loop_
_entity.id
_entity.type
_entity.pdbx_description
1 polymer ?
#
loop_
_entity_poly.entity_id
_entity_poly.type
_entity_poly.pdbx_seq_one_letter_code
_entity_poly.pdbx_strand_id
1 'polypeptide(L)'
;MNIYRHSFTAVCPADGEVIIYRLELKSPIMIHAEHIKTATALIKKGWHEQIADDLAKRLGGDQTITATHQGVEIETVRLSG
;
A
#
# COMPACT_ATOMS: atom_id res chain seq x y z
N MET A 1 13.55 14.00 4.67
CA MET A 1 12.65 13.09 3.93
C MET A 1 12.99 11.67 4.34
N ASN A 2 12.05 10.98 4.98
CA ASN A 2 12.17 9.58 5.38
C ASN A 2 11.52 8.71 4.31
N ILE A 3 12.11 7.56 4.01
CA ILE A 3 11.59 6.62 3.00
C ILE A 3 11.42 5.25 3.63
N TYR A 4 10.21 4.72 3.56
CA TYR A 4 9.85 3.42 4.10
C TYR A 4 9.42 2.50 2.96
N ARG A 5 9.82 1.23 3.03
CA ARG A 5 9.40 0.21 2.07
C ARG A 5 8.93 -1.04 2.80
N HIS A 6 7.79 -1.57 2.37
CA HIS A 6 7.22 -2.77 2.96
C HIS A 6 6.43 -3.56 1.93
N SER A 7 6.56 -4.88 1.96
CA SER A 7 5.76 -5.78 1.15
C SER A 7 4.68 -6.41 2.00
N PHE A 8 3.46 -6.49 1.47
CA PHE A 8 2.33 -7.14 2.14
C PHE A 8 1.47 -7.86 1.11
N THR A 9 0.54 -8.69 1.59
CA THR A 9 -0.39 -9.42 0.73
C THR A 9 -1.83 -9.04 1.03
N ALA A 10 -2.66 -9.01 -0.01
CA ALA A 10 -4.10 -8.91 0.11
C ALA A 10 -4.76 -9.74 -0.99
N VAL A 11 -6.01 -10.15 -0.74
CA VAL A 11 -6.79 -10.95 -1.68
C VAL A 11 -7.54 -10.06 -2.67
N CYS A 12 -7.47 -10.37 -3.96
CA CYS A 12 -8.30 -9.73 -4.96
C CYS A 12 -9.77 -10.10 -4.76
N PRO A 13 -10.70 -9.13 -4.74
CA PRO A 13 -12.11 -9.41 -4.61
C PRO A 13 -12.76 -10.07 -5.84
N ALA A 14 -12.16 -9.95 -7.02
CA ALA A 14 -12.71 -10.48 -8.27
C ALA A 14 -12.55 -12.00 -8.38
N ASP A 15 -11.36 -12.52 -8.09
CA ASP A 15 -10.98 -13.91 -8.38
C ASP A 15 -10.42 -14.66 -7.16
N GLY A 16 -10.20 -13.97 -6.03
CA GLY A 16 -9.68 -14.58 -4.81
C GLY A 16 -8.17 -14.83 -4.82
N GLU A 17 -7.43 -14.35 -5.82
CA GLU A 17 -5.98 -14.48 -5.85
C GLU A 17 -5.30 -13.66 -4.75
N VAL A 18 -4.21 -14.20 -4.20
CA VAL A 18 -3.35 -13.47 -3.26
C VAL A 18 -2.36 -12.64 -4.06
N ILE A 19 -2.47 -11.32 -3.95
CA ILE A 19 -1.58 -10.36 -4.60
C ILE A 19 -0.50 -9.92 -3.61
N ILE A 20 0.75 -9.84 -4.08
CA ILE A 20 1.87 -9.25 -3.34
C ILE A 20 2.00 -7.78 -3.75
N TYR A 21 1.82 -6.88 -2.79
CA TYR A 21 1.99 -5.45 -2.95
C TYR A 21 3.34 -4.99 -2.44
N ARG A 22 3.92 -3.98 -3.10
CA ARG A 22 5.07 -3.20 -2.62
C ARG A 22 4.60 -1.79 -2.32
N LEU A 23 4.73 -1.39 -1.07
CA LEU A 23 4.44 -0.04 -0.59
C LEU A 23 5.76 0.73 -0.45
N GLU A 24 5.81 1.92 -1.03
CA GLU A 24 6.79 2.96 -0.74
C GLU A 24 6.06 4.16 -0.12
N LEU A 25 6.59 4.67 1.00
CA LEU A 25 6.10 5.87 1.67
C LEU A 25 7.24 6.87 1.85
N LYS A 26 6.97 8.13 1.53
CA LYS A 26 7.88 9.27 1.70
C LYS A 26 7.21 10.27 2.62
N SER A 27 7.88 10.64 3.71
CA SER A 27 7.34 11.59 4.69
C SER A 27 8.40 12.51 5.26
N PRO A 28 8.11 13.80 5.50
CA PRO A 28 9.02 14.70 6.20
C PRO A 28 9.12 14.38 7.69
N ILE A 29 8.11 13.73 8.27
CA ILE A 29 8.06 13.32 9.67
C ILE A 29 8.31 11.81 9.82
N MET A 30 8.59 11.37 11.05
CA MET A 30 8.78 9.95 11.34
C MET A 30 7.43 9.22 11.30
N ILE A 31 7.37 8.10 10.58
CA ILE A 31 6.30 7.12 10.67
C ILE A 31 6.87 5.87 11.35
N HIS A 32 6.18 5.38 12.39
CA HIS A 32 6.62 4.17 13.07
C HIS A 32 6.48 2.95 12.16
N ALA A 33 7.54 2.13 12.06
CA ALA A 33 7.51 0.91 11.25
C ALA A 33 6.40 -0.07 11.70
N GLU A 34 6.09 -0.10 13.00
CA GLU A 34 4.99 -0.91 13.54
C GLU A 34 3.61 -0.45 13.07
N HIS A 35 3.41 0.86 12.85
CA HIS A 35 2.17 1.39 12.28
C HIS A 35 2.03 1.00 10.82
N ILE A 36 3.11 1.05 10.03
CA ILE A 36 3.10 0.60 8.64
C ILE A 36 2.75 -0.89 8.58
N LYS A 37 3.44 -1.72 9.37
CA LYS A 37 3.20 -3.17 9.45
C LYS A 37 1.77 -3.49 9.90
N THR A 38 1.24 -2.76 10.86
CA THR A 38 -0.13 -2.99 11.37
C THR A 38 -1.16 -2.57 10.34
N ALA A 39 -1.00 -1.39 9.72
CA ALA A 39 -1.92 -0.89 8.71
C ALA A 39 -2.02 -1.84 7.51
N THR A 40 -0.89 -2.31 6.99
CA THR A 40 -0.88 -3.27 5.87
C THR A 40 -1.40 -4.64 6.28
N ALA A 41 -1.12 -5.12 7.50
CA ALA A 41 -1.61 -6.42 7.98
C ALA A 41 -3.13 -6.47 8.16
N LEU A 42 -3.80 -5.33 8.38
CA LEU A 42 -5.26 -5.25 8.47
C LEU A 42 -5.96 -5.40 7.12
N ILE A 43 -5.23 -5.21 6.02
CA ILE A 43 -5.78 -5.29 4.66
C ILE A 43 -5.76 -6.74 4.22
N LYS A 44 -6.90 -7.41 4.36
CA LYS A 44 -7.05 -8.82 3.96
C LYS A 44 -7.56 -8.99 2.53
N LYS A 45 -8.38 -8.05 2.07
CA LYS A 45 -9.06 -8.10 0.76
C LYS A 45 -9.40 -6.68 0.33
N GLY A 46 -9.24 -6.37 -0.96
CA GLY A 46 -9.59 -5.06 -1.50
C GLY A 46 -9.10 -4.85 -2.93
N TRP A 47 -9.67 -3.87 -3.62
CA TRP A 47 -9.17 -3.41 -4.92
C TRP A 47 -7.89 -2.59 -4.73
N HIS A 48 -6.95 -2.62 -5.69
CA HIS A 48 -5.65 -1.96 -5.59
C HIS A 48 -5.78 -0.48 -5.20
N GLU A 49 -6.66 0.26 -5.87
CA GLU A 49 -6.87 1.68 -5.66
C GLU A 49 -7.49 1.97 -4.29
N GLN A 50 -8.41 1.11 -3.83
CA GLN A 50 -9.01 1.23 -2.50
C GLN A 50 -7.99 0.98 -1.38
N ILE A 51 -7.10 0.00 -1.59
CA ILE A 51 -5.98 -0.29 -0.68
C ILE A 51 -5.05 0.93 -0.61
N ALA A 52 -4.75 1.55 -1.75
CA ALA A 52 -3.98 2.79 -1.79
C ALA A 52 -4.67 3.93 -1.02
N ASP A 53 -5.96 4.16 -1.27
CA ASP A 53 -6.72 5.23 -0.60
C ASP A 53 -6.79 5.04 0.92
N ASP A 54 -7.04 3.82 1.40
CA ASP A 54 -7.09 3.49 2.82
C ASP A 54 -5.72 3.70 3.49
N LEU A 55 -4.63 3.22 2.86
CA LEU A 55 -3.29 3.38 3.40
C LEU A 55 -2.82 4.85 3.39
N ALA A 56 -3.10 5.61 2.33
CA ALA A 56 -2.81 7.04 2.28
C ALA A 56 -3.53 7.79 3.42
N LYS A 57 -4.80 7.47 3.65
CA LYS A 57 -5.59 8.07 4.74
C LYS A 57 -5.03 7.73 6.14
N ARG A 58 -4.50 6.52 6.33
CA ARG A 58 -4.01 6.05 7.65
C ARG A 58 -2.59 6.49 7.96
N LEU A 59 -1.71 6.48 6.96
CA LEU A 59 -0.27 6.67 7.14
C LEU A 59 0.19 8.08 6.75
N GLY A 60 -0.57 8.77 5.90
CA GLY A 60 -0.18 10.06 5.32
C GLY A 60 1.08 9.95 4.45
N GLY A 61 1.67 11.11 4.13
CA GLY A 61 2.84 11.21 3.28
C GLY A 61 2.57 10.87 1.81
N ASP A 62 3.61 10.97 0.99
CA ASP A 62 3.53 10.57 -0.41
C ASP A 62 3.70 9.06 -0.51
N GLN A 63 2.79 8.43 -1.23
CA GLN A 63 2.68 7.00 -1.30
C GLN A 63 2.76 6.52 -2.75
N THR A 64 3.50 5.45 -2.96
CA THR A 64 3.43 4.63 -4.18
C THR A 64 3.13 3.18 -3.79
N ILE A 65 2.13 2.58 -4.43
CA ILE A 65 1.84 1.14 -4.32
C ILE A 65 1.96 0.50 -5.70
N THR A 66 2.74 -0.58 -5.78
CA THR A 66 2.83 -1.42 -6.97
C THR A 66 2.44 -2.86 -6.68
N ALA A 67 1.85 -3.52 -7.68
CA ALA A 67 1.54 -4.94 -7.66
C ALA A 67 1.44 -5.49 -9.09
N THR A 68 1.49 -6.81 -9.22
CA THR A 68 1.18 -7.51 -10.46
C THR A 68 -0.04 -8.39 -10.23
N HIS A 69 -1.06 -8.27 -11.09
CA HIS A 69 -2.27 -9.07 -11.04
C HIS A 69 -2.65 -9.54 -12.45
N GLN A 70 -2.89 -10.84 -12.64
CA GLN A 70 -3.18 -11.43 -13.95
C GLN A 70 -2.15 -11.04 -15.05
N GLY A 71 -0.87 -10.90 -14.67
CA GLY A 71 0.21 -10.48 -15.57
C GLY A 71 0.25 -8.99 -15.90
N VAL A 72 -0.63 -8.17 -15.31
CA VAL A 72 -0.66 -6.71 -15.47
C VAL A 72 0.00 -6.05 -14.27
N GLU A 73 0.96 -5.17 -14.52
CA GLU A 73 1.54 -4.31 -13.49
C GLU A 73 0.64 -3.10 -13.24
N ILE A 74 0.33 -2.85 -11.97
CA ILE A 74 -0.53 -1.76 -11.54
C ILE A 74 0.28 -0.89 -10.57
N GLU A 75 0.30 0.42 -10.83
CA GLU A 75 0.92 1.41 -9.97
C GLU A 75 -0.09 2.51 -9.63
N THR A 76 -0.15 2.86 -8.34
CA THR A 76 -0.90 4.03 -7.88
C THR A 76 -0.02 4.94 -7.06
N VAL A 77 -0.19 6.24 -7.27
CA VAL A 77 0.48 7.30 -6.52
C VAL A 77 -0.57 8.14 -5.79
N ARG A 78 -0.28 8.49 -4.53
CA ARG A 78 -1.03 9.48 -3.73
C ARG A 78 -0.04 10.49 -3.18
N LEU A 79 -0.25 11.76 -3.49
CA LEU A 79 0.61 12.86 -3.06
C LEU A 79 -0.09 13.67 -1.98
N SER A 80 0.64 13.96 -0.91
CA SER A 80 0.12 14.55 0.33
C SER A 80 0.21 16.09 0.39
N GLY A 81 0.19 16.73 -0.79
CA GLY A 81 0.50 18.15 -1.03
C GLY A 81 0.07 19.16 0.02
#